data_AF-A0A9J6QVV3-F1
#
_entry.id   AF-A0A9J6QVV3-F1
#
_cell.length_a   1.000
_cell.length_b   1.000
_cell.length_c   1.000
_cell.angle_alpha   90.00
_cell.angle_beta   90.00
_cell.angle_gamma   90.00
#
_symmetry.space_group_name_H-M   'P 1'
#
loop_
_entity.id
_entity.type
_entity.pdbx_description
1 polymer ?
#
loop_
_entity_poly.entity_id
_entity_poly.type
_entity_poly.pdbx_seq_one_letter_code
_entity_poly.pdbx_strand_id
1 'polypeptide(L)'
;MNRKKTDRDLYYLVTRGTGIVVCAASLALFLYLLRILTVHGPDLTLAGFFLVPMITFVIGLLLIKLSNVETIEPSKKEAKPMVRKIGILSDTHGLLRQEVLRILANCDAVIHAGDIGREEILRELGACAPLYAVRGNNDREDWAKELDERICVELGGIRFFVVHEKRFVPKDLHDTDVVVFGHSHQYFCETKDDVLWLNPGSCGRRRFSLPVTMAVLEIGDNGFEVVKYTIS
;
A
#
# COMPACT_ATOMS: atom_id res chain seq x y z
N MET A 1 -23.80 9.73 20.87
CA MET A 1 -23.85 10.96 20.05
C MET A 1 -22.77 10.83 18.98
N ASN A 2 -23.12 10.47 17.74
CA ASN A 2 -22.17 10.54 16.63
C ASN A 2 -22.95 10.85 15.34
N ARG A 3 -22.68 12.03 14.78
CA ARG A 3 -23.43 12.64 13.68
C ARG A 3 -23.14 11.87 12.39
N LYS A 4 -24.19 11.35 11.73
CA LYS A 4 -24.11 10.91 10.33
C LYS A 4 -23.78 12.12 9.46
N LYS A 5 -22.58 12.12 8.88
CA LYS A 5 -22.15 13.06 7.86
C LYS A 5 -23.03 12.82 6.63
N THR A 6 -23.88 13.79 6.32
CA THR A 6 -24.69 13.80 5.10
C THR A 6 -23.84 14.46 4.02
N ASP A 7 -23.11 13.65 3.25
CA ASP A 7 -22.57 14.14 1.97
C ASP A 7 -23.74 14.21 1.00
N ARG A 8 -24.19 15.43 0.73
CA ARG A 8 -25.05 15.72 -0.41
C ARG A 8 -24.15 15.68 -1.63
N ASP A 9 -24.26 14.61 -2.40
CA ASP A 9 -23.58 14.42 -3.68
C ASP A 9 -23.95 15.57 -4.64
N LEU A 10 -23.08 16.58 -4.73
CA LEU A 10 -23.07 17.51 -5.86
C LEU A 10 -22.20 16.87 -6.94
N TYR A 11 -22.86 16.26 -7.92
CA TYR A 11 -22.18 15.73 -9.10
C TYR A 11 -21.62 16.91 -9.92
N TYR A 12 -20.30 17.03 -9.99
CA TYR A 12 -19.60 17.94 -10.91
C TYR A 12 -19.10 17.14 -12.11
N LEU A 13 -19.57 17.46 -13.31
CA LEU A 13 -18.92 17.01 -14.55
C LEU A 13 -17.77 17.98 -14.86
N VAL A 14 -16.53 17.49 -14.76
CA VAL A 14 -15.33 18.22 -15.16
C VAL A 14 -14.88 17.70 -16.53
N THR A 15 -14.94 18.53 -17.57
CA THR A 15 -14.35 18.20 -18.87
C THR A 15 -12.90 18.72 -18.91
N ARG A 16 -11.93 17.84 -19.17
CA ARG A 16 -10.54 18.28 -19.38
C ARG A 16 -10.48 19.14 -20.66
N GLY A 17 -9.95 20.34 -20.53
CA GLY A 17 -9.50 21.17 -21.66
C GLY A 17 -10.23 22.49 -21.91
N THR A 18 -11.39 22.77 -21.29
CA THR A 18 -12.08 24.08 -21.49
C THR A 18 -12.65 24.74 -20.25
N GLY A 19 -12.58 24.12 -19.06
CA GLY A 19 -12.91 24.80 -17.80
C GLY A 19 -14.36 25.29 -17.67
N ILE A 20 -15.31 24.67 -18.38
CA ILE A 20 -16.73 25.02 -18.25
C ILE A 20 -17.39 24.08 -17.26
N VAL A 21 -17.71 24.61 -16.08
CA VAL A 21 -18.55 23.96 -15.07
C VAL A 21 -20.00 24.10 -15.51
N VAL A 22 -20.63 23.04 -16.00
CA VAL A 22 -22.10 23.04 -16.18
C VAL A 22 -22.72 22.79 -14.82
N CYS A 23 -23.03 23.89 -14.13
CA CYS A 23 -23.72 23.86 -12.85
C CYS A 23 -25.10 23.20 -13.02
N ALA A 24 -25.53 22.34 -12.08
CA ALA A 24 -26.87 21.74 -12.06
C ALA A 24 -28.02 22.77 -12.14
N ALA A 25 -27.72 24.04 -11.82
CA ALA A 25 -28.60 25.19 -12.03
C ALA A 25 -29.05 25.36 -13.49
N SER A 26 -28.21 25.01 -14.48
CA SER A 26 -28.51 25.18 -15.90
C SER A 26 -29.58 24.21 -16.41
N LEU A 27 -29.63 22.98 -15.86
CA LEU A 27 -30.66 21.98 -16.19
C LEU A 27 -32.00 22.33 -15.53
N ALA A 28 -31.97 22.85 -14.30
CA ALA A 28 -33.17 23.32 -13.60
C ALA A 28 -33.81 24.53 -14.31
N LEU A 29 -32.99 25.49 -14.76
CA LEU A 29 -33.46 26.65 -15.54
C LEU A 29 -34.06 26.21 -16.89
N PHE A 30 -33.47 25.21 -17.53
CA PHE A 30 -33.97 24.63 -18.78
C PHE A 30 -35.35 23.97 -18.62
N LEU A 31 -35.52 23.12 -17.59
CA LEU A 31 -36.81 22.49 -17.30
C LEU A 31 -37.88 23.51 -16.89
N TYR A 32 -37.47 24.59 -16.21
CA TYR A 32 -38.37 25.70 -15.87
C TYR A 32 -38.87 26.46 -17.10
N LEU A 33 -37.98 26.76 -18.06
CA LEU A 33 -38.36 27.42 -19.32
C LEU A 33 -39.27 26.54 -20.19
N LEU A 34 -39.00 25.24 -20.28
CA LEU A 34 -39.88 24.25 -20.93
C LEU A 34 -41.27 24.19 -20.29
N ARG A 35 -41.34 24.34 -18.96
CA ARG A 35 -42.60 24.39 -18.22
C ARG A 35 -43.37 25.69 -18.47
N ILE A 36 -42.69 26.83 -18.59
CA ILE A 36 -43.33 28.10 -18.98
C ILE A 36 -43.95 27.99 -20.37
N LEU A 37 -43.22 27.41 -21.32
CA LEU A 37 -43.69 27.24 -22.70
C LEU A 37 -44.88 26.27 -22.82
N THR A 38 -44.97 25.26 -21.95
CA THR A 38 -46.10 24.29 -21.96
C THR A 38 -47.31 24.79 -21.17
N VAL A 39 -47.13 25.65 -20.16
CA VAL A 39 -48.22 26.16 -19.31
C VAL A 39 -48.91 27.40 -19.89
N HIS A 40 -48.24 28.21 -20.73
CA HIS A 40 -48.79 29.50 -21.18
C HIS A 40 -49.38 29.53 -22.60
N GLY A 41 -49.40 28.40 -23.33
CA GLY A 41 -50.09 28.32 -24.62
C GLY A 41 -49.54 29.29 -25.70
N PRO A 42 -50.01 29.18 -26.95
CA PRO A 42 -49.38 29.82 -28.11
C PRO A 42 -49.90 31.25 -28.37
N ASP A 43 -49.88 32.14 -27.37
CA ASP A 43 -50.14 33.59 -27.58
C ASP A 43 -48.82 34.39 -27.61
N LEU A 44 -47.76 33.82 -28.20
CA LEU A 44 -46.50 34.51 -28.53
C LEU A 44 -46.32 34.63 -30.05
N THR A 45 -47.17 35.42 -30.70
CA THR A 45 -47.25 35.52 -32.17
C THR A 45 -46.14 36.32 -32.86
N LEU A 46 -45.04 36.65 -32.16
CA LEU A 46 -43.82 37.14 -32.82
C LEU A 46 -42.54 36.62 -32.16
N ALA A 47 -42.53 36.50 -30.82
CA ALA A 47 -41.40 35.97 -30.09
C ALA A 47 -41.23 34.45 -30.26
N GLY A 48 -42.32 33.68 -30.37
CA GLY A 48 -42.26 32.22 -30.51
C GLY A 48 -41.60 31.74 -31.80
N PHE A 49 -41.75 32.50 -32.90
CA PHE A 49 -41.22 32.14 -34.21
C PHE A 49 -39.68 32.17 -34.27
N PHE A 50 -39.05 33.03 -33.46
CA PHE A 50 -37.59 33.12 -33.35
C PHE A 50 -37.04 32.33 -32.16
N LEU A 51 -37.79 32.23 -31.05
CA LEU A 51 -37.32 31.60 -29.83
C LEU A 51 -37.24 30.07 -29.95
N VAL A 52 -38.22 29.44 -30.62
CA VAL A 52 -38.25 27.98 -30.79
C VAL A 52 -37.04 27.46 -31.58
N PRO A 53 -36.71 27.96 -32.79
CA PRO A 53 -35.53 27.48 -33.51
C PRO A 53 -34.21 27.80 -32.78
N MET A 54 -34.14 28.92 -32.05
CA MET A 54 -33.00 29.25 -31.19
C MET A 54 -32.81 28.24 -30.05
N ILE A 55 -33.89 27.89 -29.35
CA ILE A 55 -33.87 26.90 -28.27
C ILE A 55 -33.51 25.52 -28.84
N THR A 56 -34.10 25.11 -29.97
CA THR A 56 -33.80 23.83 -30.61
C THR A 56 -32.34 23.76 -31.07
N PHE A 57 -31.77 24.87 -31.57
CA PHE A 57 -30.36 24.94 -31.95
C PHE A 57 -29.41 24.86 -30.74
N VAL A 58 -29.74 25.53 -29.64
CA VAL A 58 -28.96 25.46 -28.39
C VAL A 58 -29.04 24.06 -27.77
N ILE A 59 -30.22 23.42 -27.80
CA ILE A 59 -30.38 22.02 -27.36
C ILE A 59 -29.57 21.09 -28.27
N GLY A 60 -29.62 21.28 -29.59
CA GLY A 60 -28.84 20.49 -30.55
C GLY A 60 -27.33 20.58 -30.27
N LEU A 61 -26.81 21.79 -30.06
CA LEU A 61 -25.42 22.02 -29.66
C LEU A 61 -25.07 21.37 -28.31
N LEU A 62 -25.98 21.44 -27.33
CA LEU A 62 -25.79 20.83 -26.02
C LEU A 62 -25.78 19.29 -26.13
N LEU A 63 -26.68 18.70 -26.91
CA LEU A 63 -26.75 17.26 -27.13
C LEU A 63 -25.53 16.74 -27.91
N ILE A 64 -25.03 17.48 -28.90
CA ILE A 64 -23.77 17.16 -29.60
C ILE A 64 -22.57 17.25 -28.65
N LYS A 65 -22.58 18.21 -27.70
CA LYS A 65 -21.54 18.32 -26.68
C LYS A 65 -21.60 17.14 -25.69
N LEU A 66 -22.80 16.67 -25.37
CA LEU A 66 -23.04 15.54 -24.46
C LEU A 66 -22.79 14.17 -25.12
N SER A 67 -23.00 14.03 -26.44
CA SER A 67 -22.71 12.78 -27.16
C SER A 67 -21.20 12.49 -27.30
N ASN A 68 -20.35 13.49 -27.04
CA ASN A 68 -18.89 13.36 -26.98
C ASN A 68 -18.36 13.25 -25.53
N VAL A 69 -19.25 13.06 -24.55
CA VAL A 69 -18.85 12.77 -23.17
C VAL A 69 -18.62 11.27 -23.09
N GLU A 70 -17.36 10.84 -23.19
CA GLU A 70 -16.97 9.50 -22.78
C GLU A 70 -17.37 9.32 -21.30
N THR A 71 -18.15 8.28 -21.02
CA THR A 71 -18.46 7.87 -19.65
C THR A 71 -17.18 7.37 -19.01
N ILE A 72 -16.52 8.24 -18.23
CA ILE A 72 -15.43 7.82 -17.35
C ILE A 72 -16.10 7.02 -16.22
N GLU A 73 -16.02 5.69 -16.29
CA GLU A 73 -16.33 4.87 -15.11
C GLU A 73 -15.43 5.34 -13.96
N PRO A 74 -15.97 5.43 -12.72
CA PRO A 74 -15.16 5.85 -11.59
C PRO A 74 -13.92 4.96 -11.54
N SER A 75 -12.75 5.57 -11.74
CA SER A 75 -11.46 4.94 -11.56
C SER A 75 -11.53 4.07 -10.31
N LYS A 76 -11.34 2.76 -10.47
CA LYS A 76 -11.01 1.88 -9.36
C LYS A 76 -9.93 2.64 -8.59
N LYS A 77 -10.24 3.05 -7.35
CA LYS A 77 -9.20 3.53 -6.42
C LYS A 77 -8.03 2.59 -6.62
N GLU A 78 -6.88 3.11 -7.06
CA GLU A 78 -5.66 2.31 -7.05
C GLU A 78 -5.50 1.84 -5.61
N ALA A 79 -5.81 0.57 -5.37
CA ALA A 79 -5.59 -0.05 -4.09
C ALA A 79 -4.09 0.07 -3.86
N LYS A 80 -3.70 0.71 -2.75
CA LYS A 80 -2.32 0.65 -2.25
C LYS A 80 -1.86 -0.81 -2.42
N PRO A 81 -0.70 -1.08 -3.07
CA PRO A 81 -0.27 -2.45 -3.28
C PRO A 81 -0.27 -3.16 -1.94
N MET A 82 -1.06 -4.24 -1.84
CA MET A 82 -1.14 -5.01 -0.61
C MET A 82 0.18 -5.72 -0.44
N VAL A 83 0.89 -5.44 0.66
CA VAL A 83 2.06 -6.20 1.07
C VAL A 83 1.64 -7.67 1.17
N ARG A 84 2.25 -8.52 0.36
CA ARG A 84 1.96 -9.95 0.26
C ARG A 84 3.18 -10.81 0.56
N LYS A 85 4.38 -10.35 0.25
CA LYS A 85 5.62 -11.10 0.52
C LYS A 85 6.60 -10.26 1.31
N ILE A 86 7.03 -10.78 2.45
CA ILE A 86 7.97 -10.11 3.34
C ILE A 86 9.22 -10.97 3.45
N GLY A 87 10.34 -10.48 2.94
CA GLY A 87 11.62 -11.14 3.07
C GLY A 87 12.17 -10.96 4.48
N ILE A 88 12.54 -12.04 5.15
CA ILE A 88 13.02 -12.03 6.54
C ILE A 88 14.40 -12.68 6.60
N LEU A 89 15.39 -11.93 7.06
CA LEU A 89 16.79 -12.34 7.10
C LEU A 89 17.50 -11.82 8.37
N SER A 90 18.64 -12.40 8.70
CA SER A 90 19.54 -11.89 9.75
C SER A 90 20.97 -12.34 9.47
N ASP A 91 21.91 -11.83 10.28
CA ASP A 91 23.27 -12.34 10.35
C ASP A 91 23.96 -12.37 8.95
N THR A 92 23.90 -11.26 8.22
CA THR A 92 24.63 -11.13 6.96
C THR A 92 26.14 -11.03 7.18
N HIS A 93 26.59 -10.50 8.33
CA HIS A 93 28.02 -10.42 8.70
C HIS A 93 28.90 -9.84 7.58
N GLY A 94 28.41 -8.79 6.91
CA GLY A 94 29.11 -8.10 5.83
C GLY A 94 29.11 -8.80 4.48
N LEU A 95 28.42 -9.94 4.33
CA LEU A 95 28.26 -10.66 3.06
C LEU A 95 26.78 -10.79 2.69
N LEU A 96 26.35 -10.07 1.66
CA LEU A 96 25.05 -10.25 1.03
C LEU A 96 25.20 -11.09 -0.24
N ARG A 97 24.49 -12.21 -0.32
CA ARG A 97 24.56 -13.13 -1.47
C ARG A 97 23.61 -12.69 -2.58
N GLN A 98 24.02 -12.83 -3.82
CA GLN A 98 23.18 -12.50 -4.99
C GLN A 98 21.89 -13.34 -5.05
N GLU A 99 21.91 -14.56 -4.52
CA GLU A 99 20.70 -15.39 -4.41
C GLU A 99 19.66 -14.79 -3.47
N VAL A 100 20.10 -14.19 -2.35
CA VAL A 100 19.21 -13.47 -1.42
C VAL A 100 18.57 -12.29 -2.14
N LEU A 101 19.34 -11.50 -2.88
CA LEU A 101 18.81 -10.37 -3.66
C LEU A 101 17.75 -10.80 -4.70
N ARG A 102 17.95 -11.94 -5.37
CA ARG A 102 16.95 -12.48 -6.32
C ARG A 102 15.64 -12.90 -5.64
N ILE A 103 15.72 -13.43 -4.42
CA ILE A 103 14.53 -13.77 -3.63
C ILE A 103 13.81 -12.48 -3.19
N LEU A 104 14.57 -11.51 -2.66
CA LEU A 104 14.04 -10.23 -2.17
C LEU A 104 13.44 -9.36 -3.27
N ALA A 105 13.88 -9.50 -4.53
CA ALA A 105 13.30 -8.78 -5.67
C ALA A 105 11.80 -9.07 -5.88
N ASN A 106 11.27 -10.15 -5.33
CA ASN A 106 9.85 -10.50 -5.37
C ASN A 106 9.12 -10.21 -4.04
N CYS A 107 9.76 -9.49 -3.12
CA CYS A 107 9.19 -9.13 -1.82
C CYS A 107 8.75 -7.66 -1.81
N ASP A 108 7.67 -7.38 -1.09
CA ASP A 108 7.11 -6.03 -0.92
C ASP A 108 7.74 -5.28 0.26
N ALA A 109 8.40 -6.01 1.17
CA ALA A 109 9.13 -5.46 2.32
C ALA A 109 10.24 -6.42 2.76
N VAL A 110 11.23 -5.88 3.48
CA VAL A 110 12.36 -6.63 4.02
C VAL A 110 12.53 -6.36 5.52
N ILE A 111 12.69 -7.42 6.31
CA ILE A 111 13.04 -7.36 7.73
C ILE A 111 14.44 -7.96 7.94
N HIS A 112 15.37 -7.19 8.49
CA HIS A 112 16.69 -7.67 8.89
C HIS A 112 16.85 -7.70 10.42
N ALA A 113 16.98 -8.88 11.02
CA ALA A 113 17.02 -9.06 12.47
C ALA A 113 18.43 -8.82 13.09
N GLY A 114 19.20 -7.86 12.57
CA GLY A 114 20.54 -7.51 13.08
C GLY A 114 21.71 -8.39 12.63
N ASP A 115 22.92 -7.99 13.04
CA ASP A 115 24.24 -8.51 12.65
C ASP A 115 24.48 -8.35 11.14
N ILE A 116 24.37 -7.09 10.70
CA ILE A 116 24.48 -6.67 9.30
C ILE A 116 25.96 -6.62 8.86
N GLY A 117 26.81 -6.03 9.69
CA GLY A 117 28.27 -5.97 9.52
C GLY A 117 28.81 -4.91 8.55
N ARG A 118 28.00 -4.33 7.65
CA ARG A 118 28.40 -3.19 6.78
C ARG A 118 27.21 -2.31 6.40
N GLU A 119 27.40 -0.98 6.41
CA GLU A 119 26.35 -0.01 6.03
C GLU A 119 25.85 -0.21 4.58
N GLU A 120 26.74 -0.58 3.66
CA GLU A 120 26.35 -0.79 2.25
C GLU A 120 25.25 -1.85 2.08
N ILE A 121 25.20 -2.85 2.97
CA ILE A 121 24.16 -3.90 2.93
C ILE A 121 22.78 -3.30 3.20
N LEU A 122 22.66 -2.30 4.09
CA LEU A 122 21.40 -1.61 4.30
C LEU A 122 20.93 -0.91 3.03
N ARG A 123 21.86 -0.31 2.29
CA ARG A 123 21.56 0.38 1.02
C ARG A 123 21.14 -0.62 -0.07
N GLU A 124 21.85 -1.74 -0.18
CA GLU A 124 21.51 -2.80 -1.13
C GLU A 124 20.13 -3.41 -0.85
N LEU A 125 19.83 -3.72 0.42
CA LEU A 125 18.54 -4.27 0.84
C LEU A 125 17.40 -3.24 0.66
N GLY A 126 17.63 -1.99 1.05
CA GLY A 126 16.67 -0.90 0.89
C GLY A 126 16.37 -0.54 -0.58
N ALA A 127 17.27 -0.90 -1.50
CA ALA A 127 17.01 -0.77 -2.94
C ALA A 127 16.08 -1.88 -3.48
N CYS A 128 15.93 -3.00 -2.79
CA CYS A 128 15.01 -4.07 -3.17
C CYS A 128 13.56 -3.73 -2.79
N ALA A 129 13.33 -3.37 -1.53
CA ALA A 129 12.02 -2.99 -0.99
C ALA A 129 12.20 -2.18 0.32
N PRO A 130 11.13 -1.57 0.87
CA PRO A 130 11.19 -0.94 2.19
C PRO A 130 11.82 -1.86 3.25
N LEU A 131 12.86 -1.34 3.91
CA LEU A 131 13.70 -2.09 4.85
C LEU A 131 13.41 -1.71 6.30
N TYR A 132 13.23 -2.72 7.13
CA TYR A 132 13.10 -2.62 8.58
C TYR A 132 14.24 -3.43 9.21
N ALA A 133 15.20 -2.77 9.83
CA ALA A 133 16.39 -3.42 10.35
C ALA A 133 16.62 -3.03 11.82
N VAL A 134 16.91 -4.02 12.66
CA VAL A 134 17.36 -3.79 14.03
C VAL A 134 18.86 -3.96 14.15
N ARG A 135 19.45 -3.36 15.17
CA ARG A 135 20.87 -3.47 15.47
C ARG A 135 21.22 -4.83 16.08
N GLY A 136 22.26 -5.50 15.56
CA GLY A 136 22.84 -6.68 16.18
C GLY A 136 23.98 -6.39 17.14
N ASN A 137 24.41 -7.40 17.90
CA ASN A 137 25.48 -7.24 18.90
C ASN A 137 26.87 -7.02 18.26
N ASN A 138 27.03 -7.37 16.98
CA ASN A 138 28.25 -7.16 16.22
C ASN A 138 28.24 -5.85 15.41
N ASP A 139 27.09 -5.17 15.30
CA ASP A 139 26.97 -3.87 14.62
C ASP A 139 27.41 -2.74 15.59
N ARG A 140 28.71 -2.43 15.61
CA ARG A 140 29.33 -1.55 16.63
C ARG A 140 29.83 -0.22 16.08
N GLU A 141 29.94 -0.15 14.77
CA GLU A 141 30.36 1.02 14.00
C GLU A 141 29.37 2.17 14.14
N ASP A 142 29.80 3.39 13.81
CA ASP A 142 28.99 4.60 14.04
C ASP A 142 27.65 4.58 13.29
N TRP A 143 27.63 4.08 12.05
CA TRP A 143 26.40 3.94 11.26
C TRP A 143 25.35 3.05 11.96
N ALA A 144 25.79 2.04 12.71
CA ALA A 144 24.90 1.10 13.38
C ALA A 144 24.24 1.69 14.62
N LYS A 145 24.80 2.78 15.18
CA LYS A 145 24.25 3.45 16.37
C LYS A 145 22.92 4.15 16.08
N GLU A 146 22.63 4.42 14.81
CA GLU A 146 21.36 5.00 14.36
C GLU A 146 20.24 3.94 14.23
N LEU A 147 20.59 2.65 14.25
CA LEU A 147 19.61 1.58 14.20
C LEU A 147 18.99 1.33 15.58
N ASP A 148 17.67 1.16 15.59
CA ASP A 148 16.95 0.75 16.78
C ASP A 148 17.36 -0.67 17.22
N GLU A 149 17.44 -0.90 18.52
CA GLU A 149 17.68 -2.24 19.08
C GLU A 149 16.47 -3.17 18.93
N ARG A 150 15.28 -2.59 18.73
CA ARG A 150 14.01 -3.29 18.54
C ARG A 150 13.06 -2.47 17.68
N ILE A 151 12.23 -3.12 16.88
CA ILE A 151 11.21 -2.48 16.06
C ILE A 151 9.88 -3.21 16.24
N CYS A 152 8.79 -2.44 16.34
CA CYS A 152 7.43 -2.94 16.14
C CYS A 152 6.89 -2.37 14.83
N VAL A 153 6.47 -3.22 13.89
CA VAL A 153 5.98 -2.78 12.58
C VAL A 153 4.79 -3.62 12.13
N GLU A 154 3.80 -2.97 11.49
CA GLU A 154 2.68 -3.67 10.86
C GLU A 154 2.85 -3.69 9.35
N LEU A 155 2.87 -4.90 8.76
CA LEU A 155 3.05 -5.11 7.33
C LEU A 155 1.95 -6.07 6.84
N GLY A 156 1.13 -5.61 5.89
CA GLY A 156 0.03 -6.41 5.34
C GLY A 156 -1.00 -6.84 6.39
N GLY A 157 -1.17 -6.06 7.47
CA GLY A 157 -2.06 -6.40 8.59
C GLY A 157 -1.45 -7.34 9.63
N ILE A 158 -0.19 -7.74 9.47
CA ILE A 158 0.54 -8.60 10.40
C ILE A 158 1.50 -7.74 11.23
N ARG A 159 1.47 -7.91 12.56
CA ARG A 159 2.27 -7.14 13.52
C ARG A 159 3.53 -7.90 13.90
N PHE A 160 4.67 -7.31 13.59
CA PHE A 160 5.99 -7.86 13.83
C PHE A 160 6.65 -7.19 15.03
N PHE A 161 7.22 -8.00 15.92
CA PHE A 161 8.19 -7.57 16.92
C PHE A 161 9.57 -8.11 16.51
N VAL A 162 10.51 -7.21 16.21
CA VAL A 162 11.85 -7.57 15.71
C VAL A 162 12.89 -7.17 16.75
N VAL A 163 13.77 -8.10 17.10
CA VAL A 163 14.92 -7.86 17.99
C VAL A 163 16.05 -8.82 17.64
N HIS A 164 17.32 -8.43 17.79
CA HIS A 164 18.40 -9.34 17.40
C HIS A 164 18.49 -10.59 18.30
N GLU A 165 18.48 -10.43 19.63
CA GLU A 165 18.59 -11.55 20.55
C GLU A 165 17.26 -11.90 21.22
N LYS A 166 16.91 -13.20 21.19
CA LYS A 166 15.66 -13.74 21.79
C LYS A 166 15.45 -13.33 23.26
N ARG A 167 16.53 -13.16 24.03
CA ARG A 167 16.47 -12.79 25.46
C ARG A 167 15.87 -11.40 25.72
N PHE A 168 15.84 -10.53 24.71
CA PHE A 168 15.28 -9.18 24.81
C PHE A 168 13.81 -9.10 24.39
N VAL A 169 13.21 -10.24 23.99
CA VAL A 169 11.77 -10.31 23.74
C VAL A 169 11.04 -10.15 25.08
N PRO A 170 10.08 -9.20 25.20
CA PRO A 170 9.32 -9.01 26.43
C PRO A 170 8.49 -10.26 26.75
N LYS A 171 8.17 -10.46 28.03
CA LYS A 171 7.27 -11.55 28.45
C LYS A 171 5.85 -11.36 27.93
N ASP A 172 5.46 -10.10 27.77
CA ASP A 172 4.16 -9.69 27.30
C ASP A 172 4.28 -9.24 25.84
N LEU A 173 3.58 -9.96 24.97
CA LEU A 173 3.56 -9.78 23.52
C LEU A 173 2.18 -9.30 23.05
N HIS A 174 1.40 -8.63 23.92
CA HIS A 174 0.13 -8.03 23.53
C HIS A 174 0.27 -7.34 22.17
N ASP A 175 -0.58 -7.76 21.24
CA ASP A 175 -0.63 -7.24 19.88
C ASP A 175 0.55 -7.59 18.95
N THR A 176 1.23 -8.71 19.16
CA THR A 176 2.25 -9.26 18.24
C THR A 176 1.76 -10.55 17.59
N ASP A 177 1.88 -10.64 16.26
CA ASP A 177 1.55 -11.85 15.51
C ASP A 177 2.83 -12.66 15.18
N VAL A 178 3.95 -11.96 14.95
CA VAL A 178 5.25 -12.56 14.61
C VAL A 178 6.39 -11.92 15.40
N VAL A 179 7.17 -12.73 16.12
CA VAL A 179 8.45 -12.35 16.71
C VAL A 179 9.58 -12.80 15.79
N VAL A 180 10.43 -11.86 15.37
CA VAL A 180 11.61 -12.14 14.54
C VAL A 180 12.88 -11.88 15.35
N PHE A 181 13.79 -12.87 15.37
CA PHE A 181 15.08 -12.77 16.05
C PHE A 181 16.22 -13.47 15.31
N GLY A 182 17.47 -13.16 15.64
CA GLY A 182 18.68 -13.69 15.00
C GLY A 182 19.66 -14.29 16.01
N HIS A 183 20.94 -13.92 15.88
CA HIS A 183 22.06 -14.19 16.81
C HIS A 183 22.58 -15.64 16.81
N SER A 184 21.70 -16.64 16.91
CA SER A 184 22.12 -18.05 17.00
C SER A 184 22.56 -18.64 15.66
N HIS A 185 22.26 -17.96 14.54
CA HIS A 185 22.38 -18.43 13.16
C HIS A 185 21.56 -19.69 12.85
N GLN A 186 20.79 -20.20 13.81
CA GLN A 186 20.03 -21.44 13.69
C GLN A 186 18.59 -21.10 13.31
N TYR A 187 18.18 -21.55 12.12
CA TYR A 187 16.79 -21.45 11.70
C TYR A 187 15.85 -22.04 12.76
N PHE A 188 14.82 -21.28 13.11
CA PHE A 188 13.79 -21.66 14.08
C PHE A 188 12.45 -21.09 13.61
N CYS A 189 11.38 -21.88 13.65
CA CYS A 189 10.05 -21.42 13.23
C CYS A 189 9.00 -22.23 13.98
N GLU A 190 8.42 -21.67 15.02
CA GLU A 190 7.40 -22.33 15.83
C GLU A 190 6.34 -21.33 16.30
N THR A 191 5.08 -21.74 16.33
CA THR A 191 4.00 -20.95 16.92
C THR A 191 3.84 -21.32 18.39
N LYS A 192 3.81 -20.31 19.26
CA LYS A 192 3.57 -20.46 20.69
C LYS A 192 2.63 -19.36 21.17
N ASP A 193 1.58 -19.75 21.89
CA ASP A 193 0.57 -18.83 22.42
C ASP A 193 0.02 -17.89 21.32
N ASP A 194 -0.31 -18.47 20.16
CA ASP A 194 -0.79 -17.80 18.94
C ASP A 194 0.19 -16.80 18.28
N VAL A 195 1.43 -16.70 18.77
CA VAL A 195 2.50 -15.89 18.17
C VAL A 195 3.48 -16.78 17.41
N LEU A 196 3.81 -16.42 16.17
CA LEU A 196 4.88 -17.09 15.43
C LEU A 196 6.25 -16.58 15.89
N TRP A 197 7.14 -17.48 16.29
CA TRP A 197 8.53 -17.17 16.61
C TRP A 197 9.43 -17.64 15.49
N LEU A 198 10.14 -16.70 14.86
CA LEU A 198 10.96 -16.93 13.68
C LEU A 198 12.40 -16.45 13.90
N ASN A 199 13.35 -17.37 13.71
CA ASN A 199 14.73 -17.08 13.40
C ASN A 199 15.01 -17.51 11.96
N PRO A 200 15.35 -16.59 11.04
CA PRO A 200 15.58 -16.93 9.64
C PRO A 200 16.91 -17.69 9.43
N GLY A 201 17.74 -17.81 10.46
CA GLY A 201 19.11 -18.31 10.40
C GLY A 201 20.06 -17.25 9.82
N SER A 202 21.24 -17.69 9.37
CA SER A 202 22.25 -16.79 8.81
C SER A 202 22.23 -16.79 7.29
N CYS A 203 22.01 -15.63 6.68
CA CYS A 203 21.95 -15.50 5.21
C CYS A 203 23.27 -15.05 4.56
N GLY A 204 24.28 -14.68 5.36
CA GLY A 204 25.58 -14.23 4.86
C GLY A 204 26.67 -15.29 4.89
N ARG A 205 27.67 -15.08 5.75
CA ARG A 205 28.78 -16.02 5.93
C ARG A 205 28.27 -17.31 6.55
N ARG A 206 28.72 -18.46 6.04
CA ARG A 206 28.43 -19.74 6.69
C ARG A 206 29.11 -19.76 8.05
N ARG A 207 28.35 -20.17 9.07
CA ARG A 207 28.81 -20.22 10.46
C ARG A 207 28.61 -21.63 10.97
N PHE A 208 29.66 -22.19 11.54
CA PHE A 208 29.69 -23.59 11.95
C PHE A 208 29.38 -24.54 10.77
N SER A 209 28.68 -25.63 11.03
CA SER A 209 28.16 -26.54 10.02
C SER A 209 26.74 -26.17 9.53
N LEU A 210 26.15 -25.09 10.05
CA LEU A 210 24.77 -24.72 9.78
C LEU A 210 24.55 -24.35 8.30
N PRO A 211 23.34 -24.60 7.76
CA PRO A 211 22.96 -24.15 6.43
C PRO A 211 22.84 -22.61 6.42
N VAL A 212 23.12 -22.00 5.26
CA VAL A 212 22.82 -20.59 5.03
C VAL A 212 21.34 -20.51 4.67
N THR A 213 20.57 -19.72 5.42
CA THR A 213 19.11 -19.68 5.28
C THR A 213 18.55 -18.28 5.37
N MET A 214 17.36 -18.11 4.80
CA MET A 214 16.48 -16.98 5.03
C MET A 214 15.04 -17.46 5.01
N ALA A 215 14.09 -16.59 5.32
CA ALA A 215 12.66 -16.89 5.23
C ALA A 215 11.93 -15.84 4.38
N VAL A 216 10.80 -16.23 3.80
CA VAL A 216 9.81 -15.31 3.23
C VAL A 216 8.48 -15.61 3.91
N LEU A 217 7.84 -14.58 4.44
CA LEU A 217 6.47 -14.68 4.93
C LEU A 217 5.52 -14.24 3.81
N GLU A 218 4.63 -15.14 3.41
CA GLU A 218 3.62 -14.91 2.38
C GLU A 218 2.25 -14.73 3.03
N ILE A 219 1.59 -13.62 2.74
CA ILE A 219 0.26 -13.27 3.23
C ILE A 219 -0.76 -13.68 2.17
N GLY A 220 -1.67 -14.56 2.55
CA GLY A 220 -2.80 -15.03 1.75
C GLY A 220 -4.15 -14.62 2.34
N ASP A 221 -5.24 -15.07 1.72
CA ASP A 221 -6.59 -14.67 2.11
C ASP A 221 -6.99 -15.15 3.52
N ASN A 222 -6.36 -16.22 4.02
CA ASN A 222 -6.69 -16.87 5.29
C ASN A 222 -5.58 -16.77 6.36
N GLY A 223 -4.63 -15.84 6.20
CA GLY A 223 -3.50 -15.67 7.13
C GLY A 223 -2.16 -15.60 6.42
N PHE A 224 -1.11 -16.15 7.02
CA PHE A 224 0.23 -16.15 6.45
C PHE A 224 0.95 -17.49 6.59
N GLU A 225 1.90 -17.75 5.71
CA GLU A 225 2.79 -18.90 5.72
C GLU A 225 4.25 -18.45 5.68
N VAL A 226 5.14 -19.21 6.31
CA VAL A 226 6.59 -18.96 6.25
C VAL A 226 7.27 -20.01 5.38
N VAL A 227 7.90 -19.54 4.30
CA VAL A 227 8.69 -20.37 3.39
C VAL A 227 10.18 -20.22 3.74
N LYS A 228 10.82 -21.33 4.11
CA LYS A 228 12.27 -21.37 4.35
C LYS A 228 13.02 -21.52 3.04
N TYR A 229 14.02 -20.67 2.83
CA TYR A 229 14.99 -20.79 1.74
C TYR A 229 16.34 -21.24 2.29
N THR A 230 16.97 -22.20 1.61
CA THR A 230 18.36 -22.58 1.84
C THR A 230 19.19 -22.03 0.70
N ILE A 231 20.20 -21.23 1.03
CA ILE A 231 21.02 -20.48 0.09
C ILE A 231 22.33 -21.21 -0.15
N SER A 232 22.78 -21.21 -1.41
CA SER A 232 24.03 -21.85 -1.85
C SER A 232 25.27 -20.97 -1.60
#